data_AF-A0A6M0QSR5-F1
#
_entry.id   AF-A0A6M0QSR5-F1
#
_cell.length_a   1.000
_cell.length_b   1.000
_cell.length_c   1.000
_cell.angle_alpha   90.00
_cell.angle_beta   90.00
_cell.angle_gamma   90.00
#
_symmetry.space_group_name_H-M   'P 1'
#
loop_
_entity.id
_entity.type
_entity.pdbx_description
1 polymer ?
#
loop_
_entity_poly.entity_id
_entity_poly.type
_entity_poly.pdbx_seq_one_letter_code
_entity_poly.pdbx_strand_id
1 'polypeptide(L)'
;MSPILRLVALASFSVLAACATTPPEESSTAPSTKPGYEAVEDDGFMIEAVEERHLSGGRERTEVAYNGPESAGTIVVDTFARKLYHVQEGGRAMRYSIAVGREGLSFRGSGVIGRKAKWPSWQPTANMVRTRPDLYAEYAGGMAGGLDNPLGARAMYLYRGGRDTMFRIHGTIQNATIGHATSAGCIRLYNQDAIYLFEQVEMGTKVKVRSQEESLELEGPYMDDAWGLAVPETPENAARKETDLVAKAEQEAAEAKAAEEAAAKAAAEQAAYDAMSDEEKAKHDEKLAKAAAKAEALAEKEKAKAEALAAKEKAKAEALAAKEAAAAEKATAKAEKAAAAAEKKRLAACTRKGIEEKDCPPLEAANG
;
A
#
# COMPACT_ATOMS: atom_id res chain seq x y z
N MET A 1 -89.48 -13.88 -19.09
CA MET A 1 -88.53 -14.77 -18.39
C MET A 1 -87.23 -13.99 -18.21
N SER A 2 -86.84 -13.73 -16.96
CA SER A 2 -85.55 -13.17 -16.51
C SER A 2 -84.33 -13.96 -17.05
N PRO A 3 -83.06 -13.54 -16.82
CA PRO A 3 -82.45 -12.21 -16.92
C PRO A 3 -80.97 -12.23 -17.43
N ILE A 4 -80.35 -11.04 -17.59
CA ILE A 4 -78.92 -10.67 -17.39
C ILE A 4 -77.81 -11.44 -18.16
N LEU A 5 -77.07 -10.73 -19.03
CA LEU A 5 -75.62 -10.91 -19.24
C LEU A 5 -74.96 -9.61 -19.77
N ARG A 6 -74.44 -8.77 -18.86
CA ARG A 6 -73.01 -8.49 -18.58
C ARG A 6 -72.26 -7.66 -19.62
N LEU A 7 -72.07 -6.39 -19.27
CA LEU A 7 -71.09 -5.46 -19.84
C LEU A 7 -70.49 -4.70 -18.65
N VAL A 8 -69.29 -5.07 -18.19
CA VAL A 8 -68.43 -4.21 -17.35
C VAL A 8 -66.97 -4.54 -17.66
N ALA A 9 -66.25 -3.50 -18.05
CA ALA A 9 -64.83 -3.47 -18.33
C ALA A 9 -64.06 -2.90 -17.12
N LEU A 10 -62.74 -3.14 -17.13
CA LEU A 10 -61.68 -2.55 -16.31
C LEU A 10 -61.72 -2.79 -14.79
N ALA A 11 -60.80 -3.64 -14.32
CA ALA A 11 -59.79 -3.29 -13.30
C ALA A 11 -59.04 -4.56 -12.88
N SER A 12 -57.76 -4.67 -13.24
CA SER A 12 -56.82 -5.60 -12.59
C SER A 12 -55.40 -5.09 -12.81
N PHE A 13 -54.99 -4.17 -11.94
CA PHE A 13 -53.58 -3.88 -11.70
C PHE A 13 -53.01 -5.07 -10.92
N SER A 14 -52.26 -5.94 -11.59
CA SER A 14 -51.52 -7.01 -10.93
C SER A 14 -50.29 -6.42 -10.23
N VAL A 15 -50.33 -6.46 -8.90
CA VAL A 15 -49.18 -6.24 -8.02
C VAL A 15 -48.23 -7.43 -8.21
N LEU A 16 -47.16 -7.25 -8.99
CA LEU A 16 -46.00 -8.13 -8.94
C LEU A 16 -45.06 -7.60 -7.86
N ALA A 17 -45.11 -8.26 -6.70
CA ALA A 17 -44.09 -8.17 -5.68
C ALA A 17 -42.76 -8.66 -6.28
N ALA A 18 -41.88 -7.71 -6.64
CA ALA A 18 -40.51 -8.02 -6.99
C ALA A 18 -39.75 -8.33 -5.69
N CYS A 19 -39.38 -9.60 -5.50
CA CYS A 19 -38.28 -9.96 -4.63
C CYS A 19 -37.02 -9.26 -5.17
N ALA A 20 -36.67 -8.10 -4.60
CA ALA A 20 -35.37 -7.50 -4.81
C ALA A 20 -34.33 -8.39 -4.12
N THR A 21 -33.70 -9.27 -4.87
CA THR A 21 -32.38 -9.80 -4.49
C THR A 21 -31.43 -8.63 -4.53
N THR A 22 -31.06 -8.12 -3.36
CA THR A 22 -30.00 -7.15 -3.17
C THR A 22 -28.73 -7.72 -3.80
N PRO A 23 -28.16 -7.11 -4.86
CA PRO A 23 -26.83 -7.46 -5.32
C PRO A 23 -25.85 -7.19 -4.16
N PRO A 24 -24.82 -8.03 -3.94
CA PRO A 24 -23.77 -7.67 -3.00
C PRO A 24 -23.19 -6.32 -3.43
N GLU A 25 -23.20 -5.35 -2.50
CA GLU A 25 -22.55 -4.06 -2.70
C GLU A 25 -21.05 -4.32 -2.87
N GLU A 26 -20.59 -4.36 -4.11
CA GLU A 26 -19.18 -4.15 -4.42
C GLU A 26 -18.87 -2.70 -4.06
N SER A 27 -18.30 -2.56 -2.87
CA SER A 27 -17.77 -1.32 -2.30
C SER A 27 -16.73 -0.73 -3.25
N SER A 28 -17.18 0.20 -4.10
CA SER A 28 -16.30 1.17 -4.78
C SER A 28 -15.75 2.13 -3.72
N THR A 29 -14.77 1.66 -2.95
CA THR A 29 -13.88 2.53 -2.20
C THR A 29 -12.80 3.00 -3.18
N ALA A 30 -12.75 4.30 -3.47
CA ALA A 30 -11.47 4.89 -3.89
C ALA A 30 -10.41 4.37 -2.91
N PRO A 31 -9.25 3.88 -3.36
CA PRO A 31 -8.32 3.20 -2.47
C PRO A 31 -8.01 4.16 -1.32
N SER A 32 -8.55 3.83 -0.16
CA SER A 32 -8.16 4.43 1.10
C SER A 32 -6.65 4.15 1.16
N THR A 33 -5.87 5.22 1.19
CA THR A 33 -4.41 5.13 1.17
C THR A 33 -3.94 5.76 2.47
N LYS A 34 -3.16 5.00 3.24
CA LYS A 34 -2.65 5.50 4.52
C LYS A 34 -1.81 6.75 4.28
N PRO A 35 -1.87 7.75 5.17
CA PRO A 35 -1.03 8.94 5.05
C PRO A 35 0.46 8.61 4.85
N GLY A 36 1.09 9.23 3.85
CA GLY A 36 2.48 8.98 3.47
C GLY A 36 2.68 7.83 2.47
N TYR A 37 1.60 7.21 1.99
CA TYR A 37 1.59 6.15 0.99
C TYR A 37 0.69 6.45 -0.22
N GLU A 38 0.30 7.71 -0.37
CA GLU A 38 -0.47 8.19 -1.51
C GLU A 38 0.34 8.08 -2.81
N ALA A 39 -0.35 8.28 -3.93
CA ALA A 39 0.31 8.40 -5.22
C ALA A 39 1.17 9.67 -5.23
N VAL A 40 2.40 9.56 -5.73
CA VAL A 40 3.39 10.65 -5.70
C VAL A 40 4.02 10.86 -7.07
N GLU A 41 4.08 12.11 -7.52
CA GLU A 41 4.88 12.50 -8.67
C GLU A 41 6.32 12.79 -8.21
N ASP A 42 7.30 12.18 -8.87
CA ASP A 42 8.70 12.33 -8.53
C ASP A 42 9.58 12.32 -9.79
N ASP A 43 10.26 13.44 -10.07
CA ASP A 43 11.12 13.66 -11.24
C ASP A 43 10.43 13.27 -12.59
N GLY A 44 9.13 13.53 -12.71
CA GLY A 44 8.34 13.25 -13.91
C GLY A 44 7.78 11.82 -13.99
N PHE A 45 8.02 10.98 -12.97
CA PHE A 45 7.41 9.66 -12.86
C PHE A 45 6.24 9.69 -11.87
N MET A 46 5.10 9.11 -12.26
CA MET A 46 3.96 8.96 -11.37
C MET A 46 4.03 7.59 -10.68
N ILE A 47 4.33 7.59 -9.38
CA ILE A 47 4.34 6.39 -8.54
C ILE A 47 2.93 6.22 -7.98
N GLU A 48 2.34 5.05 -8.24
CA GLU A 48 1.03 4.72 -7.72
C GLU A 48 1.02 4.60 -6.19
N ALA A 49 -0.16 4.82 -5.60
CA ALA A 49 -0.34 4.68 -4.17
C ALA A 49 -0.14 3.23 -3.73
N VAL A 50 0.39 3.02 -2.52
CA VAL A 50 0.50 1.67 -1.97
C VAL A 50 -0.86 1.25 -1.45
N GLU A 51 -1.39 0.17 -2.01
CA GLU A 51 -2.67 -0.38 -1.58
C GLU A 51 -2.62 -0.85 -0.11
N GLU A 52 -3.70 -0.58 0.63
CA GLU A 52 -3.79 -0.87 2.07
C GLU A 52 -3.52 -2.32 2.44
N ARG A 53 -3.83 -3.28 1.56
CA ARG A 53 -3.52 -4.69 1.78
C ARG A 53 -2.03 -4.92 2.01
N HIS A 54 -1.15 -4.14 1.38
CA HIS A 54 0.30 -4.23 1.54
C HIS A 54 0.77 -3.51 2.82
N LEU A 55 0.00 -2.55 3.31
CA LEU A 55 0.28 -1.81 4.55
C LEU A 55 -0.36 -2.44 5.80
N SER A 56 -1.07 -3.55 5.66
CA SER A 56 -1.67 -4.28 6.77
C SER A 56 -0.59 -4.92 7.68
N GLY A 57 -0.91 -5.13 8.96
CA GLY A 57 -0.02 -5.81 9.90
C GLY A 57 1.19 -4.99 10.39
N GLY A 58 1.07 -3.66 10.43
CA GLY A 58 2.16 -2.78 10.89
C GLY A 58 3.31 -2.67 9.88
N ARG A 59 2.98 -2.79 8.59
CA ARG A 59 3.94 -2.67 7.48
C ARG A 59 4.15 -1.24 7.02
N GLU A 60 3.28 -0.34 7.41
CA GLU A 60 3.49 1.09 7.30
C GLU A 60 4.71 1.54 8.12
N ARG A 61 5.28 2.66 7.69
CA ARG A 61 6.31 3.39 8.39
C ARG A 61 5.72 3.97 9.66
N THR A 62 6.41 3.77 10.78
CA THR A 62 5.89 4.14 12.09
C THR A 62 7.03 4.60 12.98
N GLU A 63 6.82 5.70 13.69
CA GLU A 63 7.75 6.12 14.73
C GLU A 63 7.58 5.24 15.98
N VAL A 64 8.64 4.60 16.43
CA VAL A 64 8.64 3.65 17.56
C VAL A 64 9.64 4.08 18.62
N ALA A 65 9.54 3.52 19.83
CA ALA A 65 10.64 3.59 20.79
C ALA A 65 11.82 2.77 20.25
N TYR A 66 13.03 3.27 20.44
CA TYR A 66 14.26 2.61 20.02
C TYR A 66 15.06 2.16 21.23
N ASN A 67 15.21 0.84 21.39
CA ASN A 67 15.86 0.24 22.55
C ASN A 67 17.30 -0.22 22.24
N GLY A 68 17.79 0.00 21.01
CA GLY A 68 19.14 -0.36 20.61
C GLY A 68 20.20 0.66 21.07
N PRO A 69 21.49 0.29 21.10
CA PRO A 69 22.57 1.16 21.56
C PRO A 69 23.03 2.22 20.54
N GLU A 70 22.54 2.17 19.31
CA GLU A 70 22.99 3.04 18.22
C GLU A 70 22.55 4.49 18.42
N SER A 71 23.41 5.43 18.00
CA SER A 71 23.15 6.87 18.10
C SER A 71 22.17 7.35 17.01
N ALA A 72 21.48 8.47 17.29
CA ALA A 72 20.66 9.18 16.31
C ALA A 72 21.40 9.42 14.98
N GLY A 73 20.64 9.38 13.88
CA GLY A 73 21.13 9.45 12.50
C GLY A 73 21.65 8.13 11.94
N THR A 74 21.72 7.05 12.75
CA THR A 74 22.15 5.73 12.27
C THR A 74 20.98 5.01 11.58
N ILE A 75 21.27 4.30 10.49
CA ILE A 75 20.35 3.31 9.92
C ILE A 75 20.70 1.93 10.49
N VAL A 76 19.73 1.26 11.08
CA VAL A 76 19.87 -0.10 11.60
C VAL A 76 18.96 -1.02 10.81
N VAL A 77 19.53 -2.05 10.20
CA VAL A 77 18.81 -3.04 9.39
C VAL A 77 18.76 -4.34 10.16
N ASP A 78 17.55 -4.79 10.44
CA ASP A 78 17.28 -6.10 11.01
C ASP A 78 16.70 -7.02 9.92
N THR A 79 17.56 -7.89 9.38
CA THR A 79 17.17 -8.81 8.31
C THR A 79 16.29 -9.97 8.79
N PHE A 80 16.29 -10.26 10.08
CA PHE A 80 15.55 -11.39 10.67
C PHE A 80 14.13 -10.97 11.01
N ALA A 81 13.96 -9.81 11.65
CA ALA A 81 12.65 -9.19 11.88
C ALA A 81 12.07 -8.51 10.61
N ARG A 82 12.90 -8.36 9.57
CA ARG A 82 12.59 -7.64 8.32
C ARG A 82 12.11 -6.21 8.59
N LYS A 83 12.87 -5.52 9.45
CA LYS A 83 12.67 -4.11 9.79
C LYS A 83 13.93 -3.30 9.52
N LEU A 84 13.73 -2.04 9.17
CA LEU A 84 14.78 -1.03 9.12
C LEU A 84 14.40 0.09 10.07
N TYR A 85 15.37 0.60 10.81
CA TYR A 85 15.22 1.69 11.76
C TYR A 85 16.11 2.85 11.34
N HIS A 86 15.55 4.03 11.18
CA HIS A 86 16.32 5.27 11.17
C HIS A 86 16.25 5.88 12.57
N VAL A 87 17.36 5.77 13.31
CA VAL A 87 17.42 6.18 14.72
C VAL A 87 17.31 7.70 14.81
N GLN A 88 16.43 8.17 15.68
CA GLN A 88 16.17 9.57 15.94
C GLN A 88 16.59 9.93 17.37
N GLU A 89 16.56 11.22 17.70
CA GLU A 89 16.78 11.67 19.07
C GLU A 89 15.66 11.23 20.02
N GLY A 90 15.89 11.35 21.33
CA GLY A 90 14.87 11.05 22.34
C GLY A 90 14.53 9.56 22.50
N GLY A 91 15.43 8.66 22.10
CA GLY A 91 15.20 7.21 22.19
C GLY A 91 14.10 6.73 21.24
N ARG A 92 13.95 7.37 20.08
CA ARG A 92 12.97 7.05 19.05
C ARG A 92 13.65 6.57 17.78
N ALA A 93 12.91 5.89 16.93
CA ALA A 93 13.33 5.60 15.57
C ALA A 93 12.13 5.59 14.63
N MET A 94 12.36 6.01 13.39
CA MET A 94 11.42 5.73 12.32
C MET A 94 11.64 4.31 11.83
N ARG A 95 10.65 3.43 12.03
CA ARG A 95 10.69 2.03 11.59
C ARG A 95 10.02 1.87 10.24
N TYR A 96 10.64 1.07 9.39
CA TYR A 96 10.15 0.68 8.06
C TYR A 96 10.08 -0.85 7.98
N SER A 97 9.14 -1.37 7.22
CA SER A 97 9.16 -2.79 6.85
C SER A 97 9.96 -2.96 5.56
N ILE A 98 10.75 -4.03 5.49
CA ILE A 98 11.65 -4.29 4.37
C ILE A 98 11.40 -5.66 3.77
N ALA A 99 11.70 -5.81 2.48
CA ALA A 99 11.97 -7.14 1.91
C ALA A 99 13.48 -7.39 1.94
N VAL A 100 13.87 -8.62 2.23
CA VAL A 100 15.28 -9.01 2.31
C VAL A 100 15.56 -10.05 1.24
N GLY A 101 16.45 -9.73 0.29
CA GLY A 101 16.90 -10.72 -0.67
C GLY A 101 18.06 -11.57 -0.15
N ARG A 102 18.42 -12.62 -0.88
CA ARG A 102 19.51 -13.54 -0.51
C ARG A 102 20.84 -12.83 -0.29
N GLU A 103 21.16 -11.82 -1.11
CA GLU A 103 22.34 -10.98 -0.93
C GLU A 103 22.27 -10.18 0.38
N GLY A 104 21.07 -9.74 0.77
CA GLY A 104 20.80 -9.09 2.05
C GLY A 104 21.20 -9.92 3.26
N LEU A 105 21.02 -11.24 3.21
CA LEU A 105 21.39 -12.18 4.28
C LEU A 105 22.90 -12.43 4.37
N SER A 106 23.63 -12.21 3.28
CA SER A 106 25.07 -12.47 3.21
C SER A 106 25.93 -11.35 3.81
N PHE A 107 25.39 -10.12 3.84
CA PHE A 107 26.12 -8.97 4.37
C PHE A 107 26.07 -8.97 5.91
N ARG A 108 27.24 -8.88 6.53
CA ARG A 108 27.38 -8.78 7.99
C ARG A 108 28.19 -7.54 8.37
N GLY A 109 27.81 -6.90 9.48
CA GLY A 109 28.52 -5.78 10.08
C GLY A 109 27.99 -4.41 9.66
N SER A 110 28.88 -3.42 9.61
CA SER A 110 28.53 -2.02 9.38
C SER A 110 29.16 -1.42 8.12
N GLY A 111 28.59 -0.32 7.64
CA GLY A 111 29.11 0.47 6.54
C GLY A 111 28.60 1.90 6.66
N VAL A 112 28.79 2.68 5.61
CA VAL A 112 28.25 4.04 5.49
C VAL A 112 27.53 4.21 4.16
N ILE A 113 26.60 5.16 4.08
CA ILE A 113 26.03 5.58 2.80
C ILE A 113 27.10 6.33 2.01
N GLY A 114 27.71 5.65 1.03
CA GLY A 114 28.79 6.20 0.21
C GLY A 114 28.33 6.76 -1.13
N ARG A 115 27.09 6.45 -1.54
CA ARG A 115 26.42 7.05 -2.71
C ARG A 115 24.90 7.01 -2.52
N LYS A 116 24.25 8.02 -3.07
CA LYS A 116 22.79 8.17 -3.16
C LYS A 116 22.43 8.42 -4.63
N ALA A 117 21.38 7.78 -5.12
CA ALA A 117 20.85 8.03 -6.47
C ALA A 117 19.32 8.08 -6.46
N LYS A 118 18.76 9.08 -7.15
CA LYS A 118 17.37 9.10 -7.60
C LYS A 118 17.28 8.33 -8.91
N TRP A 119 16.19 7.58 -9.10
CA TRP A 119 15.92 6.77 -10.29
C TRP A 119 17.17 6.05 -10.81
N PRO A 120 17.80 5.20 -9.97
CA PRO A 120 19.07 4.56 -10.30
C PRO A 120 18.94 3.63 -11.51
N SER A 121 19.96 3.57 -12.35
CA SER A 121 20.11 2.47 -13.30
C SER A 121 20.33 1.15 -12.55
N TRP A 122 19.80 0.07 -13.11
CA TRP A 122 19.99 -1.28 -12.59
C TRP A 122 20.68 -2.16 -13.62
N GLN A 123 21.53 -3.07 -13.16
CA GLN A 123 22.09 -4.12 -14.00
C GLN A 123 22.09 -5.43 -13.21
N PRO A 124 21.57 -6.52 -13.79
CA PRO A 124 21.65 -7.83 -13.16
C PRO A 124 23.12 -8.25 -13.02
N THR A 125 23.43 -9.00 -11.96
CA THR A 125 24.77 -9.53 -11.80
C THR A 125 25.06 -10.60 -12.87
N ALA A 126 26.33 -10.80 -13.21
CA ALA A 126 26.73 -11.87 -14.13
C ALA A 126 26.22 -13.25 -13.67
N ASN A 127 26.13 -13.49 -12.36
CA ASN A 127 25.58 -14.71 -11.81
C ASN A 127 24.08 -14.85 -12.12
N MET A 128 23.30 -13.78 -11.94
CA MET A 128 21.87 -13.76 -12.27
C MET A 128 21.64 -14.11 -13.75
N VAL A 129 22.35 -13.42 -14.65
CA VAL A 129 22.27 -13.67 -16.11
C VAL A 129 22.63 -15.13 -16.43
N ARG A 130 23.66 -15.69 -15.80
CA ARG A 130 24.08 -17.08 -16.02
C ARG A 130 23.07 -18.10 -15.50
N THR A 131 22.46 -17.87 -14.34
CA THR A 131 21.58 -18.86 -13.69
C THR A 131 20.13 -18.77 -14.13
N ARG A 132 19.65 -17.59 -14.55
CA ARG A 132 18.28 -17.32 -14.97
C ARG A 132 18.28 -16.43 -16.22
N PRO A 133 18.85 -16.91 -17.35
CA PRO A 133 18.92 -16.14 -18.58
C PRO A 133 17.53 -15.82 -19.14
N ASP A 134 16.55 -16.67 -18.89
CA ASP A 134 15.13 -16.48 -19.22
C ASP A 134 14.55 -15.18 -18.63
N LEU A 135 15.06 -14.74 -17.48
CA LEU A 135 14.61 -13.51 -16.81
C LEU A 135 15.54 -12.32 -17.00
N TYR A 136 16.85 -12.54 -17.18
CA TYR A 136 17.86 -11.49 -17.03
C TYR A 136 18.72 -11.23 -18.27
N ALA A 137 18.68 -12.08 -19.29
CA ALA A 137 19.56 -11.93 -20.46
C ALA A 137 19.30 -10.63 -21.22
N GLU A 138 18.03 -10.24 -21.40
CA GLU A 138 17.65 -8.99 -22.07
C GLU A 138 18.20 -7.76 -21.34
N TYR A 139 18.31 -7.82 -20.01
CA TYR A 139 18.77 -6.72 -19.17
C TYR A 139 20.27 -6.75 -18.90
N ALA A 140 21.05 -7.64 -19.53
CA ALA A 140 22.48 -7.77 -19.27
C ALA A 140 23.27 -6.47 -19.54
N GLY A 141 22.79 -5.63 -20.46
CA GLY A 141 23.32 -4.29 -20.76
C GLY A 141 22.91 -3.20 -19.75
N GLY A 142 22.07 -3.55 -18.78
CA GLY A 142 21.48 -2.62 -17.82
C GLY A 142 20.13 -2.05 -18.26
N MET A 143 19.42 -1.50 -17.29
CA MET A 143 18.14 -0.83 -17.42
C MET A 143 18.29 0.58 -16.85
N ALA A 144 17.74 1.57 -17.57
CA ALA A 144 17.69 2.94 -17.08
C ALA A 144 16.78 3.07 -15.85
N GLY A 145 16.88 4.18 -15.13
CA GLY A 145 15.92 4.50 -14.08
C GLY A 145 14.51 4.70 -14.64
N GLY A 146 13.49 4.20 -13.95
CA GLY A 146 12.09 4.38 -14.33
C GLY A 146 11.14 3.49 -13.53
N LEU A 147 9.85 3.55 -13.85
CA LEU A 147 8.78 2.85 -13.12
C LEU A 147 8.89 1.33 -13.17
N ASP A 148 9.56 0.77 -14.17
CA ASP A 148 9.76 -0.67 -14.31
C ASP A 148 11.09 -1.16 -13.70
N ASN A 149 11.90 -0.25 -13.15
CA ASN A 149 13.21 -0.59 -12.64
C ASN A 149 13.11 -1.27 -11.26
N PRO A 150 13.73 -2.45 -11.06
CA PRO A 150 13.59 -3.19 -9.80
C PRO A 150 14.28 -2.53 -8.59
N LEU A 151 15.11 -1.49 -8.80
CA LEU A 151 15.65 -0.67 -7.71
C LEU A 151 14.69 0.42 -7.24
N GLY A 152 13.59 0.66 -7.95
CA GLY A 152 12.60 1.67 -7.62
C GLY A 152 13.12 3.10 -7.69
N ALA A 153 12.45 4.00 -6.96
CA ALA A 153 12.67 5.45 -7.07
C ALA A 153 13.99 5.94 -6.45
N ARG A 154 14.54 5.25 -5.45
CA ARG A 154 15.76 5.64 -4.74
C ARG A 154 16.66 4.44 -4.48
N ALA A 155 17.97 4.66 -4.51
CA ALA A 155 18.95 3.72 -3.98
C ALA A 155 20.03 4.44 -3.14
N MET A 156 20.34 3.83 -2.02
CA MET A 156 21.41 4.19 -1.10
C MET A 156 22.43 3.05 -1.09
N TYR A 157 23.66 3.36 -1.48
CA TYR A 157 24.73 2.38 -1.70
C TYR A 157 25.66 2.35 -0.49
N LEU A 158 25.86 1.16 0.06
CA LEU A 158 26.72 0.97 1.21
C LEU A 158 28.19 0.84 0.80
N TYR A 159 29.03 1.55 1.53
CA TYR A 159 30.48 1.53 1.38
C TYR A 159 31.13 1.10 2.68
N ARG A 160 32.25 0.38 2.58
CA ARG A 160 33.10 -0.01 3.71
C ARG A 160 34.56 0.20 3.33
N GLY A 161 35.30 1.00 4.10
CA GLY A 161 36.70 1.31 3.81
C GLY A 161 36.91 1.92 2.42
N GLY A 162 35.97 2.76 1.96
CA GLY A 162 36.02 3.41 0.64
C GLY A 162 35.62 2.52 -0.55
N ARG A 163 35.21 1.26 -0.33
CA ARG A 163 34.79 0.33 -1.39
C ARG A 163 33.30 0.07 -1.34
N ASP A 164 32.65 0.03 -2.50
CA ASP A 164 31.25 -0.39 -2.64
C ASP A 164 31.12 -1.84 -2.17
N THR A 165 30.18 -2.10 -1.25
CA THR A 165 29.94 -3.45 -0.72
C THR A 165 28.99 -4.26 -1.59
N MET A 166 28.45 -3.64 -2.65
CA MET A 166 27.36 -4.16 -3.46
C MET A 166 26.06 -4.38 -2.65
N PHE A 167 25.97 -3.81 -1.44
CA PHE A 167 24.76 -3.79 -0.65
C PHE A 167 24.01 -2.48 -0.87
N ARG A 168 22.70 -2.55 -1.05
CA ARG A 168 21.84 -1.39 -1.27
C ARG A 168 20.62 -1.42 -0.36
N ILE A 169 20.21 -0.22 0.05
CA ILE A 169 18.85 0.03 0.54
C ILE A 169 18.15 0.78 -0.59
N HIS A 170 17.06 0.23 -1.12
CA HIS A 170 16.43 0.77 -2.33
C HIS A 170 14.91 0.61 -2.33
N GLY A 171 14.22 1.30 -3.24
CA GLY A 171 12.78 1.16 -3.45
C GLY A 171 12.41 -0.15 -4.15
N THR A 172 11.13 -0.37 -4.42
CA THR A 172 10.68 -1.53 -5.19
C THR A 172 9.41 -1.20 -5.95
N ILE A 173 9.25 -1.85 -7.10
CA ILE A 173 8.00 -1.86 -7.86
C ILE A 173 7.06 -2.97 -7.37
N GLN A 174 7.57 -3.91 -6.56
CA GLN A 174 6.83 -5.07 -6.07
C GLN A 174 6.43 -4.87 -4.60
N ASN A 175 5.39 -4.07 -4.37
CA ASN A 175 4.88 -3.75 -3.03
C ASN A 175 4.58 -5.01 -2.19
N ALA A 176 4.04 -6.05 -2.83
CA ALA A 176 3.72 -7.33 -2.18
C ALA A 176 4.92 -8.05 -1.55
N THR A 177 6.16 -7.70 -1.92
CA THR A 177 7.36 -8.36 -1.37
C THR A 177 7.78 -7.82 0.00
N ILE A 178 7.29 -6.65 0.41
CA ILE A 178 7.70 -6.03 1.68
C ILE A 178 7.20 -6.85 2.88
N GLY A 179 8.13 -7.18 3.78
CA GLY A 179 7.91 -8.09 4.91
C GLY A 179 8.25 -9.56 4.60
N HIS A 180 8.68 -9.88 3.37
CA HIS A 180 9.01 -11.24 2.95
C HIS A 180 10.52 -11.42 2.71
N ALA A 181 10.97 -12.68 2.77
CA ALA A 181 12.25 -13.08 2.19
C ALA A 181 12.10 -13.21 0.67
N THR A 182 13.08 -12.71 -0.09
CA THR A 182 13.08 -12.75 -1.56
C THR A 182 14.30 -13.46 -2.11
N SER A 183 14.21 -13.95 -3.35
CA SER A 183 15.26 -14.75 -3.98
C SER A 183 16.50 -13.95 -4.40
N ALA A 184 16.35 -12.64 -4.59
CA ALA A 184 17.41 -11.76 -5.09
C ALA A 184 17.26 -10.33 -4.58
N GLY A 185 18.38 -9.61 -4.47
CA GLY A 185 18.43 -8.21 -4.06
C GLY A 185 18.90 -8.01 -2.62
N CYS A 186 19.12 -6.75 -2.24
CA CYS A 186 19.60 -6.39 -0.92
C CYS A 186 18.42 -6.08 0.01
N ILE A 187 18.17 -4.81 0.31
CA ILE A 187 17.09 -4.36 1.18
C ILE A 187 16.12 -3.49 0.38
N ARG A 188 14.86 -3.92 0.31
CA ARG A 188 13.81 -3.24 -0.44
C ARG A 188 12.85 -2.53 0.50
N LEU A 189 12.44 -1.33 0.12
CA LEU A 189 11.43 -0.50 0.77
C LEU A 189 10.31 -0.22 -0.23
N TYR A 190 9.12 0.15 0.25
CA TYR A 190 8.16 0.85 -0.61
C TYR A 190 8.82 2.09 -1.22
N ASN A 191 8.43 2.49 -2.43
CA ASN A 191 9.04 3.66 -3.07
C ASN A 191 8.85 4.93 -2.23
N GLN A 192 7.67 5.11 -1.63
CA GLN A 192 7.36 6.22 -0.72
C GLN A 192 8.29 6.23 0.51
N ASP A 193 8.58 5.05 1.06
CA ASP A 193 9.52 4.90 2.18
C ASP A 193 10.97 5.13 1.76
N ALA A 194 11.35 4.66 0.58
CA ALA A 194 12.68 4.88 0.03
C ALA A 194 12.92 6.37 -0.25
N ILE A 195 11.93 7.07 -0.81
CA ILE A 195 11.94 8.53 -1.02
C ILE A 195 12.07 9.23 0.33
N TYR A 196 11.22 8.91 1.29
CA TYR A 196 11.25 9.53 2.61
C TYR A 196 12.61 9.32 3.29
N LEU A 197 13.08 8.09 3.43
CA LEU A 197 14.36 7.78 4.08
C LEU A 197 15.53 8.45 3.35
N PHE A 198 15.50 8.47 2.01
CA PHE A 198 16.53 9.11 1.21
C PHE A 198 16.68 10.59 1.53
N GLU A 199 15.60 11.33 1.73
CA GLU A 199 15.67 12.76 2.08
C GLU A 199 16.10 12.98 3.55
N GLN A 200 15.91 11.99 4.42
CA GLN A 200 16.27 12.09 5.84
C GLN A 200 17.73 11.73 6.17
N VAL A 201 18.46 11.11 5.24
CA VAL A 201 19.82 10.60 5.53
C VAL A 201 20.89 11.31 4.69
N GLU A 202 22.03 11.55 5.32
CA GLU A 202 23.16 12.24 4.68
C GLU A 202 24.17 11.25 4.09
N MET A 203 25.05 11.77 3.24
CA MET A 203 26.23 11.02 2.82
C MET A 203 27.11 10.77 4.04
N GLY A 204 27.63 9.54 4.17
CA GLY A 204 28.40 9.12 5.35
C GLY A 204 27.56 8.61 6.51
N THR A 205 26.22 8.66 6.44
CA THR A 205 25.33 8.05 7.45
C THR A 205 25.74 6.60 7.72
N LYS A 206 25.94 6.27 9.01
CA LYS A 206 26.29 4.92 9.44
C LYS A 206 25.13 3.97 9.20
N VAL A 207 25.46 2.79 8.69
CA VAL A 207 24.51 1.70 8.52
C VAL A 207 25.04 0.47 9.26
N LYS A 208 24.22 -0.11 10.12
CA LYS A 208 24.52 -1.32 10.89
C LYS A 208 23.51 -2.39 10.50
N VAL A 209 24.00 -3.54 10.05
CA VAL A 209 23.17 -4.73 9.87
C VAL A 209 23.31 -5.60 11.11
N ARG A 210 22.19 -5.88 11.77
CA ARG A 210 22.16 -6.70 12.99
C ARG A 210 22.56 -8.13 12.69
N SER A 211 23.27 -8.73 13.64
CA SER A 211 23.43 -10.17 13.74
C SER A 211 22.13 -10.82 14.23
N GLN A 212 22.04 -12.14 14.10
CA GLN A 212 20.89 -12.89 14.61
C GLN A 212 20.74 -12.75 16.13
N GLU A 213 21.86 -12.75 16.87
CA GLU A 213 21.87 -12.58 18.32
C GLU A 213 21.34 -11.20 18.74
N GLU A 214 21.83 -10.12 18.10
CA GLU A 214 21.33 -8.76 18.35
C GLU A 214 19.83 -8.63 18.01
N SER A 215 19.37 -9.30 16.95
CA SER A 215 17.94 -9.32 16.59
C SER A 215 17.10 -10.05 17.64
N LEU A 216 17.54 -11.23 18.08
CA LEU A 216 16.85 -12.00 19.12
C LEU A 216 16.76 -11.25 20.45
N GLU A 217 17.81 -10.53 20.83
CA GLU A 217 17.82 -9.74 22.06
C GLU A 217 16.87 -8.53 21.99
N LEU A 218 16.84 -7.82 20.86
CA LEU A 218 16.11 -6.55 20.74
C LEU A 218 14.67 -6.70 20.24
N GLU A 219 14.43 -7.64 19.32
CA GLU A 219 13.12 -7.86 18.68
C GLU A 219 12.45 -9.15 19.15
N GLY A 220 13.21 -10.07 19.74
CA GLY A 220 12.76 -11.43 20.02
C GLY A 220 12.82 -12.34 18.78
N PRO A 221 12.40 -13.61 18.92
CA PRO A 221 12.36 -14.53 17.81
C PRO A 221 11.26 -14.15 16.79
N TYR A 222 11.55 -14.34 15.51
CA TYR A 222 10.63 -14.14 14.39
C TYR A 222 10.54 -15.41 13.56
N MET A 223 9.37 -15.64 13.01
CA MET A 223 9.06 -16.76 12.12
C MET A 223 8.34 -16.28 10.86
N ASP A 224 8.36 -17.11 9.83
CA ASP A 224 7.51 -16.92 8.65
C ASP A 224 6.13 -17.51 8.89
N ASP A 225 5.07 -16.77 8.56
CA ASP A 225 3.70 -17.29 8.50
C ASP A 225 3.48 -18.21 7.28
N ALA A 226 2.23 -18.64 7.05
CA ALA A 226 1.89 -19.54 5.93
C ALA A 226 2.12 -18.92 4.53
N TRP A 227 2.23 -17.59 4.45
CA TRP A 227 2.48 -16.82 3.24
C TRP A 227 3.90 -16.25 3.19
N GLY A 228 4.76 -16.61 4.15
CA GLY A 228 6.16 -16.18 4.20
C GLY A 228 6.38 -14.77 4.71
N LEU A 229 5.40 -14.17 5.40
CA LEU A 229 5.54 -12.87 6.05
C LEU A 229 6.25 -13.04 7.40
N ALA A 230 7.18 -12.15 7.73
CA ALA A 230 7.85 -12.17 9.02
C ALA A 230 6.91 -11.69 10.13
N VAL A 231 6.68 -12.55 11.11
CA VAL A 231 5.87 -12.27 12.31
C VAL A 231 6.64 -12.69 13.56
N PRO A 232 6.39 -12.06 14.72
CA PRO A 232 6.99 -12.52 15.97
C PRO A 232 6.65 -13.99 16.24
N GLU A 233 7.61 -14.77 16.72
CA GLU A 233 7.40 -16.18 17.06
C GLU A 233 6.69 -16.29 18.42
N THR A 234 5.36 -16.25 18.35
CA THR A 234 4.47 -16.46 19.51
C THR A 234 3.69 -17.77 19.33
N PRO A 235 3.23 -18.41 20.42
CA PRO A 235 2.36 -19.59 20.32
C PRO A 235 1.11 -19.36 19.46
N GLU A 236 0.55 -18.14 19.50
CA GLU A 236 -0.59 -17.74 18.68
C GLU A 236 -0.25 -17.72 17.19
N ASN A 237 0.89 -17.12 16.81
CA ASN A 237 1.33 -17.07 15.41
C ASN A 237 1.69 -18.46 14.88
N ALA A 238 2.29 -19.32 15.72
CA ALA A 238 2.57 -20.70 15.37
C ALA A 238 1.30 -21.50 15.11
N ALA A 239 0.32 -21.44 16.01
CA ALA A 239 -0.98 -22.13 15.82
C ALA A 239 -1.76 -21.60 14.60
N ARG A 240 -1.72 -20.29 14.38
CA ARG A 240 -2.32 -19.66 13.19
C ARG A 240 -1.67 -20.18 11.91
N LYS A 241 -0.33 -20.22 11.84
CA LYS A 241 0.38 -20.75 10.67
C LYS A 241 -0.05 -22.18 10.32
N GLU A 242 -0.17 -23.06 11.31
CA GLU A 242 -0.60 -24.44 11.07
C GLU A 242 -1.99 -24.49 10.43
N THR A 243 -2.93 -23.70 10.97
CA THR A 243 -4.30 -23.60 10.45
C THR A 243 -4.31 -23.02 9.03
N ASP A 244 -3.55 -21.96 8.80
CA ASP A 244 -3.47 -21.27 7.51
C ASP A 244 -2.81 -22.13 6.43
N LEU A 245 -1.84 -22.98 6.78
CA LEU A 245 -1.23 -23.93 5.84
C LEU A 245 -2.23 -24.97 5.35
N VAL A 246 -3.12 -25.44 6.23
CA VAL A 246 -4.21 -26.35 5.84
C VAL A 246 -5.19 -25.64 4.91
N ALA A 247 -5.65 -24.44 5.28
CA ALA A 247 -6.56 -23.65 4.47
C ALA A 247 -5.96 -23.33 3.08
N LYS A 248 -4.66 -23.00 3.03
CA LYS A 248 -3.94 -22.77 1.78
C LYS A 248 -3.88 -24.03 0.92
N ALA A 249 -3.58 -25.19 1.50
CA ALA A 249 -3.55 -26.44 0.75
C ALA A 249 -4.94 -26.81 0.20
N GLU A 250 -6.01 -26.56 0.96
CA GLU A 250 -7.39 -26.75 0.51
C GLU A 250 -7.75 -25.80 -0.64
N GLN A 251 -7.33 -24.53 -0.56
CA GLN A 251 -7.51 -23.55 -1.63
C GLN A 251 -6.76 -23.98 -2.90
N GLU A 252 -5.47 -24.33 -2.79
CA GLU A 252 -4.66 -24.78 -3.93
C GLU A 252 -5.25 -26.04 -4.57
N ALA A 253 -5.78 -26.98 -3.77
CA ALA A 253 -6.48 -28.15 -4.28
C ALA A 253 -7.80 -27.79 -5.00
N ALA A 254 -8.56 -26.84 -4.45
CA ALA A 254 -9.78 -26.35 -5.08
C ALA A 254 -9.51 -25.62 -6.41
N GLU A 255 -8.46 -24.79 -6.45
CA GLU A 255 -8.01 -24.09 -7.66
C GLU A 255 -7.49 -25.07 -8.72
N ALA A 256 -6.71 -26.08 -8.32
CA ALA A 256 -6.24 -27.12 -9.23
C ALA A 256 -7.42 -27.91 -9.83
N LYS A 257 -8.40 -28.28 -8.99
CA LYS A 257 -9.62 -28.96 -9.45
C LYS A 257 -10.43 -28.08 -10.41
N ALA A 258 -10.62 -26.80 -10.07
CA ALA A 258 -11.33 -25.86 -10.93
C ALA A 258 -10.60 -25.64 -12.27
N ALA A 259 -9.27 -25.59 -12.26
CA ALA A 259 -8.46 -25.49 -13.47
C ALA A 259 -8.58 -26.75 -14.34
N GLU A 260 -8.61 -27.94 -13.74
CA GLU A 260 -8.85 -29.21 -14.46
C GLU A 260 -10.24 -29.24 -15.09
N GLU A 261 -11.29 -28.89 -14.33
CA GLU A 261 -12.66 -28.82 -14.84
C GLU A 261 -12.80 -27.77 -15.96
N ALA A 262 -12.14 -26.62 -15.83
CA ALA A 262 -12.11 -25.59 -16.86
C ALA A 262 -11.37 -26.06 -18.12
N ALA A 263 -10.24 -26.74 -17.98
CA ALA A 263 -9.50 -27.31 -19.10
C ALA A 263 -10.30 -28.40 -19.82
N ALA A 264 -10.99 -29.27 -19.07
CA ALA A 264 -11.87 -30.30 -19.63
C ALA A 264 -13.05 -29.67 -20.40
N LYS A 265 -13.67 -28.62 -19.85
CA LYS A 265 -14.73 -27.88 -20.52
C LYS A 265 -14.23 -27.20 -21.81
N ALA A 266 -13.07 -26.55 -21.75
CA ALA A 266 -12.46 -25.91 -22.91
C ALA A 266 -12.11 -26.94 -24.01
N ALA A 267 -11.59 -28.10 -23.63
CA ALA A 267 -11.31 -29.19 -24.58
C ALA A 267 -12.60 -29.76 -25.21
N ALA A 268 -13.68 -29.92 -24.44
CA ALA A 268 -14.97 -30.36 -24.96
C ALA A 268 -15.61 -29.33 -25.90
N GLU A 269 -15.50 -28.04 -25.57
CA GLU A 269 -15.97 -26.93 -26.41
C GLU A 269 -15.18 -26.85 -27.72
N GLN A 270 -13.85 -26.99 -27.66
CA GLN A 270 -13.00 -27.04 -28.85
C GLN A 270 -13.33 -28.25 -29.73
N ALA A 271 -13.50 -29.44 -29.14
CA ALA A 271 -13.88 -30.64 -29.90
C ALA A 271 -15.26 -30.50 -30.57
N ALA A 272 -16.22 -29.86 -29.90
CA ALA A 272 -17.53 -29.55 -30.47
C ALA A 272 -17.41 -28.55 -31.63
N TYR A 273 -16.58 -27.51 -31.49
CA TYR A 273 -16.28 -26.57 -32.58
C TYR A 273 -15.63 -27.28 -33.76
N ASP A 274 -14.61 -28.12 -33.54
CA ASP A 274 -13.89 -28.84 -34.59
C ASP A 274 -14.80 -29.76 -35.40
N ALA A 275 -15.80 -30.37 -34.75
CA ALA A 275 -16.80 -31.25 -35.35
C ALA A 275 -17.92 -30.52 -36.13
N MET A 276 -18.06 -29.20 -36.00
CA MET A 276 -19.04 -28.42 -36.78
C MET A 276 -18.63 -28.30 -38.25
N SER A 277 -19.62 -28.22 -39.13
CA SER A 277 -19.40 -27.82 -40.52
C SER A 277 -18.90 -26.37 -40.62
N ASP A 278 -18.28 -26.00 -41.74
CA ASP A 278 -17.74 -24.64 -41.94
C ASP A 278 -18.83 -23.57 -41.80
N GLU A 279 -20.07 -23.88 -42.21
CA GLU A 279 -21.21 -22.97 -42.10
C GLU A 279 -21.73 -22.82 -40.65
N GLU A 280 -21.59 -23.87 -39.83
CA GLU A 280 -21.90 -23.84 -38.39
C GLU A 280 -20.79 -23.14 -37.60
N LYS A 281 -19.51 -23.35 -37.95
CA LYS A 281 -18.36 -22.62 -37.38
C LYS A 281 -18.48 -21.12 -37.60
N ALA A 282 -18.80 -20.70 -38.82
CA ALA A 282 -19.01 -19.28 -39.14
C ALA A 282 -20.13 -18.64 -38.29
N LYS A 283 -21.24 -19.37 -38.05
CA LYS A 283 -22.33 -18.90 -37.18
C LYS A 283 -21.92 -18.88 -35.70
N HIS A 284 -21.12 -19.86 -35.26
CA HIS A 284 -20.57 -19.92 -33.91
C HIS A 284 -19.62 -18.75 -33.65
N ASP A 285 -18.70 -18.48 -34.56
CA ASP A 285 -17.74 -17.38 -34.49
C ASP A 285 -18.45 -16.01 -34.52
N GLU A 286 -19.47 -15.85 -35.37
CA GLU A 286 -20.31 -14.65 -35.38
C GLU A 286 -21.03 -14.45 -34.05
N LYS A 287 -21.52 -15.53 -33.42
CA LYS A 287 -22.18 -15.48 -32.12
C LYS A 287 -21.20 -15.14 -31.00
N LEU A 288 -19.99 -15.71 -31.02
CA LEU A 288 -18.91 -15.39 -30.08
C LEU A 288 -18.46 -13.93 -30.24
N ALA A 289 -18.28 -13.45 -31.46
CA ALA A 289 -17.93 -12.06 -31.75
C ALA A 289 -19.00 -11.08 -31.25
N LYS A 290 -20.29 -11.41 -31.44
CA LYS A 290 -21.41 -10.61 -30.89
C LYS A 290 -21.44 -10.65 -29.36
N ALA A 291 -21.12 -11.78 -28.73
CA ALA A 291 -21.06 -11.90 -27.28
C ALA A 291 -19.88 -11.11 -26.70
N ALA A 292 -18.70 -11.18 -27.33
CA ALA A 292 -17.51 -10.42 -26.95
C ALA A 292 -17.74 -8.91 -27.10
N ALA A 293 -18.27 -8.45 -28.23
CA ALA A 293 -18.60 -7.05 -28.45
C ALA A 293 -19.65 -6.54 -27.45
N LYS A 294 -20.62 -7.37 -27.07
CA LYS A 294 -21.61 -7.03 -26.03
C LYS A 294 -20.96 -6.94 -24.64
N ALA A 295 -20.00 -7.80 -24.33
CA ALA A 295 -19.28 -7.78 -23.06
C ALA A 295 -18.37 -6.54 -22.96
N GLU A 296 -17.65 -6.21 -24.03
CA GLU A 296 -16.82 -5.01 -24.13
C GLU A 296 -17.66 -3.73 -23.99
N ALA A 297 -18.77 -3.63 -24.72
CA ALA A 297 -19.69 -2.50 -24.59
C ALA A 297 -20.30 -2.37 -23.18
N LEU A 298 -20.55 -3.49 -22.49
CA LEU A 298 -21.01 -3.49 -21.11
C LEU A 298 -19.90 -3.01 -20.15
N ALA A 299 -18.67 -3.46 -20.36
CA ALA A 299 -17.51 -3.05 -19.58
C ALA A 299 -17.21 -1.55 -19.75
N GLU A 300 -17.25 -1.03 -20.98
CA GLU A 300 -17.12 0.41 -21.24
C GLU A 300 -18.24 1.22 -20.58
N LYS A 301 -19.48 0.72 -20.61
CA LYS A 301 -20.61 1.37 -19.95
C LYS A 301 -20.47 1.40 -18.43
N GLU A 302 -20.03 0.31 -17.82
CA GLU A 302 -19.77 0.27 -16.37
C GLU A 302 -18.57 1.14 -16.00
N LYS A 303 -17.52 1.19 -16.82
CA LYS A 303 -16.39 2.12 -16.64
C LYS A 303 -16.83 3.59 -16.71
N ALA A 304 -17.59 3.98 -17.72
CA ALA A 304 -18.11 5.35 -17.85
C ALA A 304 -19.04 5.73 -16.68
N LYS A 305 -19.84 4.78 -16.20
CA LYS A 305 -20.69 4.96 -15.02
C LYS A 305 -19.86 5.12 -13.74
N ALA A 306 -18.79 4.35 -13.58
CA ALA A 306 -17.86 4.48 -12.46
C ALA A 306 -17.11 5.83 -12.49
N GLU A 307 -16.62 6.25 -13.66
CA GLU A 307 -15.97 7.56 -13.84
C GLU A 307 -16.92 8.73 -13.54
N ALA A 308 -18.18 8.65 -14.00
CA ALA A 308 -19.20 9.65 -13.69
C ALA A 308 -19.54 9.70 -12.20
N LEU A 309 -19.60 8.53 -11.53
CA LEU A 309 -19.82 8.45 -10.08
C LEU A 309 -18.62 9.04 -9.31
N ALA A 310 -17.39 8.70 -9.71
CA ALA A 310 -16.17 9.23 -9.12
C ALA A 310 -16.08 10.77 -9.28
N ALA A 311 -16.43 11.30 -10.45
CA ALA A 311 -16.48 12.75 -10.68
C ALA A 311 -17.50 13.45 -9.77
N LYS A 312 -18.67 12.82 -9.57
CA LYS A 312 -19.72 13.33 -8.68
C LYS A 312 -19.30 13.31 -7.22
N GLU A 313 -18.69 12.22 -6.74
CA GLU A 313 -18.19 12.12 -5.37
C GLU A 313 -17.00 13.06 -5.13
N LYS A 314 -16.10 13.23 -6.10
CA LYS A 314 -15.02 14.23 -6.04
C LYS A 314 -15.58 15.65 -5.89
N ALA A 315 -16.54 16.04 -6.73
CA ALA A 315 -17.16 17.37 -6.64
C ALA A 315 -17.87 17.59 -5.30
N LYS A 316 -18.50 16.54 -4.75
CA LYS A 316 -19.15 16.57 -3.43
C LYS A 316 -18.11 16.72 -2.30
N ALA A 317 -16.98 16.03 -2.38
CA ALA A 317 -15.88 16.12 -1.43
C ALA A 317 -15.22 17.52 -1.46
N GLU A 318 -14.95 18.06 -2.65
CA GLU A 318 -14.44 19.44 -2.81
C GLU A 318 -15.40 20.47 -2.23
N ALA A 319 -16.72 20.31 -2.46
CA ALA A 319 -17.73 21.18 -1.88
C ALA A 319 -17.84 21.05 -0.35
N LEU A 320 -17.63 19.87 0.22
CA LEU A 320 -17.60 19.64 1.66
C LEU A 320 -16.34 20.27 2.28
N ALA A 321 -15.17 20.04 1.69
CA ALA A 321 -13.90 20.62 2.12
C ALA A 321 -13.95 22.16 2.08
N ALA A 322 -14.55 22.75 1.04
CA ALA A 322 -14.74 24.21 0.97
C ALA A 322 -15.67 24.73 2.08
N LYS A 323 -16.72 23.99 2.43
CA LYS A 323 -17.61 24.33 3.56
C LYS A 323 -16.90 24.22 4.91
N GLU A 324 -16.11 23.18 5.12
CA GLU A 324 -15.34 22.96 6.34
C GLU A 324 -14.24 24.02 6.51
N ALA A 325 -13.51 24.35 5.44
CA ALA A 325 -12.54 25.44 5.44
C ALA A 325 -13.19 26.79 5.81
N ALA A 326 -14.33 27.11 5.19
CA ALA A 326 -15.09 28.32 5.52
C ALA A 326 -15.64 28.32 6.97
N ALA A 327 -15.98 27.15 7.51
CA ALA A 327 -16.41 27.01 8.90
C ALA A 327 -15.23 27.18 9.88
N ALA A 328 -14.07 26.61 9.56
CA ALA A 328 -12.84 26.73 10.34
C ALA A 328 -12.36 28.19 10.39
N GLU A 329 -12.34 28.90 9.25
CA GLU A 329 -11.96 30.31 9.20
C GLU A 329 -12.89 31.18 10.08
N LYS A 330 -14.20 30.94 10.02
CA LYS A 330 -15.18 31.60 10.90
C LYS A 330 -14.96 31.26 12.37
N ALA A 331 -14.60 30.01 12.69
CA ALA A 331 -14.31 29.59 14.06
C ALA A 331 -13.06 30.26 14.60
N THR A 332 -11.97 30.32 13.83
CA THR A 332 -10.72 31.02 14.18
C THR A 332 -10.97 32.51 14.42
N ALA A 333 -11.66 33.19 13.50
CA ALA A 333 -12.00 34.61 13.65
C ALA A 333 -12.87 34.87 14.90
N LYS A 334 -13.78 33.94 15.24
CA LYS A 334 -14.60 34.02 16.46
C LYS A 334 -13.76 33.80 17.72
N ALA A 335 -12.82 32.85 17.70
CA ALA A 335 -11.93 32.55 18.81
C ALA A 335 -10.97 33.71 19.10
N GLU A 336 -10.35 34.30 18.08
CA GLU A 336 -9.49 35.49 18.21
C GLU A 336 -10.24 36.68 18.82
N LYS A 337 -11.47 36.94 18.34
CA LYS A 337 -12.32 38.00 18.87
C LYS A 337 -12.72 37.75 20.33
N ALA A 338 -12.98 36.50 20.70
CA ALA A 338 -13.27 36.10 22.08
C ALA A 338 -12.04 36.25 22.99
N ALA A 339 -10.86 35.83 22.52
CA ALA A 339 -9.60 35.98 23.24
C ALA A 339 -9.25 37.46 23.48
N ALA A 340 -9.37 38.31 22.46
CA ALA A 340 -9.16 39.75 22.59
C ALA A 340 -10.14 40.41 23.59
N ALA A 341 -11.41 39.97 23.60
CA ALA A 341 -12.39 40.45 24.57
C ALA A 341 -12.08 39.97 26.00
N ALA A 342 -11.62 38.74 26.17
CA ALA A 342 -11.21 38.19 27.47
C ALA A 342 -9.98 38.93 28.02
N GLU A 343 -9.00 39.21 27.18
CA GLU A 343 -7.79 39.94 27.54
C GLU A 343 -8.10 41.38 27.96
N LYS A 344 -8.96 42.07 27.21
CA LYS A 344 -9.45 43.40 27.59
C LYS A 344 -10.16 43.39 28.94
N LYS A 345 -10.94 42.34 29.24
CA LYS A 345 -11.64 42.18 30.53
C LYS A 345 -10.66 41.87 31.67
N ARG A 346 -9.60 41.09 31.43
CA ARG A 346 -8.50 40.80 32.35
C ARG A 346 -7.80 42.08 32.78
N LEU A 347 -7.33 42.86 31.82
CA LEU A 347 -6.63 44.13 32.06
C LEU A 347 -7.51 45.11 32.86
N ALA A 348 -8.77 45.29 32.46
CA ALA A 348 -9.70 46.16 33.18
C ALA A 348 -9.96 45.70 34.64
N ALA A 349 -9.88 44.40 34.92
CA ALA A 349 -10.01 43.88 36.28
C ALA A 349 -8.75 44.14 37.13
N CYS A 350 -7.56 44.03 36.55
CA CYS A 350 -6.30 44.38 37.21
C CYS A 350 -6.21 45.88 37.52
N THR A 351 -6.59 46.74 36.58
CA THR A 351 -6.63 48.20 36.80
C THR A 351 -7.53 48.57 37.98
N ARG A 352 -8.71 47.93 38.10
CA ARG A 352 -9.60 48.14 39.26
C ARG A 352 -9.01 47.71 40.61
N LYS A 353 -8.01 46.82 40.60
CA LYS A 353 -7.31 46.35 41.80
C LYS A 353 -6.00 47.11 42.05
N GLY A 354 -5.67 48.11 41.24
CA GLY A 354 -4.42 48.88 41.36
C GLY A 354 -3.17 48.12 40.90
N ILE A 355 -3.34 47.09 40.07
CA ILE A 355 -2.22 46.32 39.50
C ILE A 355 -1.89 46.90 38.13
N GLU A 356 -0.62 47.28 37.93
CA GLU A 356 -0.07 47.75 36.65
C GLU A 356 -0.14 46.65 35.59
N GLU A 357 -0.34 47.02 34.33
CA GLU A 357 -0.54 46.08 33.21
C GLU A 357 0.59 45.06 33.07
N LYS A 358 1.84 45.48 33.27
CA LYS A 358 3.04 44.63 33.22
C LYS A 358 3.09 43.56 34.32
N ASP A 359 2.38 43.77 35.43
CA ASP A 359 2.37 42.88 36.59
C ASP A 359 1.04 42.10 36.70
N CYS A 360 0.13 42.26 35.72
CA CYS A 360 -1.14 41.56 35.69
C CYS A 360 -0.93 40.10 35.23
N PRO A 361 -1.33 39.09 36.02
CA PRO A 361 -1.07 37.68 35.70
C PRO A 361 -1.81 37.25 34.42
N PRO A 362 -1.19 36.41 33.57
CA PRO A 362 -1.80 35.95 32.31
C PRO A 362 -3.05 35.11 32.58
N LEU A 363 -3.98 35.07 31.61
CA LEU A 363 -5.10 34.13 31.66
C LEU A 363 -4.54 32.71 31.58
N GLU A 364 -4.78 31.91 32.62
CA GLU A 364 -4.44 30.48 32.59
C GLU A 364 -5.18 29.81 31.43
N ALA A 365 -4.45 29.06 30.61
CA ALA A 365 -5.04 28.25 29.56
C ALA A 365 -5.91 27.18 30.22
N ALA A 366 -7.23 27.30 30.09
CA ALA A 366 -8.13 26.22 30.42
C ALA A 366 -7.85 25.07 29.45
N ASN A 367 -7.08 24.08 29.90
CA ASN A 367 -6.89 22.83 29.18
C ASN A 367 -8.25 22.16 28.96
N GLY A 368 -8.64 22.03 27.68
CA GLY A 368 -9.75 21.24 27.19
C GLY A 368 -9.28 20.44 26.00
#